data_AF-A0A537ZAD1-F1
#
_entry.id   AF-A0A537ZAD1-F1
#
_cell.length_a   1.000
_cell.length_b   1.000
_cell.length_c   1.000
_cell.angle_alpha   90.00
_cell.angle_beta   90.00
_cell.angle_gamma   90.00
#
_symmetry.space_group_name_H-M   'P 1'
#
loop_
_entity.id
_entity.type
_entity.pdbx_description
1 polymer ?
#
loop_
_entity_poly.entity_id
_entity_poly.type
_entity_poly.pdbx_seq_one_letter_code
_entity_poly.pdbx_strand_id
1 'polypeptide(L)'
;MSSHATDPLERRLSAAAFVGLALFSVVPLAKLLSHTLEHGLVFTGADGLFPADQFQYMSWIRQFGDHLLAANLLDLAPSSHVFLHPQFLLSGLAWRAGVGIQMAFLLWKPIAVMALFFGFRSYVARFLPGTGQRVAAFVAAMFFASPIAALVSWASIGSAHFQYQISNLSGELFAAGATWGYLPTAIALGLMPLFALGVERLWRVPEGRPPPRTLRLILLVSGCGAAVSWLHPWQGEVLLLTVLAVAAFDRAVLRQVRFIAPLVALLAPLVYYFVLSHADEAWSFAAHENALGGHVPWWAVTAGVVPLALPACF
;
A
#
# COMPACT_ATOMS: atom_id res chain seq x y z
N MET A 1 -18.25 -27.94 -3.34
CA MET A 1 -18.12 -26.71 -2.54
C MET A 1 -19.50 -26.35 -2.04
N SER A 2 -19.87 -26.84 -0.86
CA SER A 2 -21.07 -26.39 -0.16
C SER A 2 -20.94 -24.88 0.09
N SER A 3 -21.93 -24.13 -0.35
CA SER A 3 -22.12 -22.73 0.04
C SER A 3 -22.41 -22.71 1.54
N HIS A 4 -21.37 -22.74 2.38
CA HIS A 4 -21.52 -22.41 3.79
C HIS A 4 -22.01 -20.97 3.85
N ALA A 5 -23.29 -20.80 4.16
CA ALA A 5 -23.83 -19.51 4.51
C ALA A 5 -22.94 -18.95 5.62
N THR A 6 -22.26 -17.84 5.33
CA THR A 6 -21.42 -17.16 6.31
C THR A 6 -22.24 -16.88 7.55
N ASP A 7 -21.72 -17.28 8.71
CA ASP A 7 -22.33 -17.05 10.02
C ASP A 7 -22.80 -15.59 10.11
N PRO A 8 -24.07 -15.32 10.49
CA PRO A 8 -24.55 -13.96 10.74
C PRO A 8 -23.61 -13.11 11.61
N LEU A 9 -22.94 -13.71 12.59
CA LEU A 9 -21.97 -13.02 13.44
C LEU A 9 -20.72 -12.61 12.65
N GLU A 10 -20.17 -13.48 11.80
CA GLU A 10 -19.03 -13.19 10.93
C GLU A 10 -19.31 -12.03 9.99
N ARG A 11 -20.51 -12.00 9.39
CA ARG A 11 -20.95 -10.89 8.53
C ARG A 11 -21.01 -9.58 9.30
N ARG A 12 -21.61 -9.58 10.51
CA ARG A 12 -21.72 -8.38 11.35
C ARG A 12 -20.36 -7.84 11.78
N LEU A 13 -19.47 -8.71 12.26
CA LEU A 13 -18.14 -8.29 12.71
C LEU A 13 -17.25 -7.84 11.55
N SER A 14 -17.32 -8.53 10.40
CA SER A 14 -16.61 -8.10 9.19
C SER A 14 -17.11 -6.74 8.69
N ALA A 15 -18.42 -6.52 8.69
CA ALA A 15 -19.02 -5.23 8.34
C ALA A 15 -18.60 -4.13 9.33
N ALA A 16 -18.60 -4.42 10.63
CA ALA A 16 -18.14 -3.48 11.65
C ALA A 16 -16.66 -3.11 11.46
N ALA A 17 -15.79 -4.08 11.16
CA ALA A 17 -14.38 -3.84 10.86
C ALA A 17 -14.19 -3.00 9.59
N PHE A 18 -14.96 -3.28 8.53
CA PHE A 18 -14.96 -2.48 7.31
C PHE A 18 -15.39 -1.03 7.55
N VAL A 19 -16.52 -0.85 8.25
CA VAL A 19 -17.03 0.48 8.61
C VAL A 19 -16.04 1.21 9.51
N GLY A 20 -15.45 0.51 10.48
CA GLY A 20 -14.41 1.08 11.35
C GLY A 20 -13.21 1.60 10.57
N LEU A 21 -12.69 0.81 9.61
CA LEU A 21 -11.60 1.24 8.73
C LEU A 21 -12.01 2.41 7.83
N ALA A 22 -13.22 2.37 7.26
CA ALA A 22 -13.75 3.44 6.42
C ALA A 22 -13.89 4.75 7.20
N LEU A 23 -14.50 4.70 8.40
CA LEU A 23 -14.63 5.84 9.30
C LEU A 23 -13.25 6.38 9.68
N PHE A 24 -12.33 5.50 10.09
CA PHE A 24 -10.95 5.88 10.41
C PHE A 24 -10.28 6.62 9.25
N SER A 25 -10.46 6.16 8.00
CA SER A 25 -9.85 6.77 6.83
C SER A 25 -10.36 8.19 6.55
N VAL A 26 -11.57 8.55 6.98
CA VAL A 26 -12.18 9.86 6.72
C VAL A 26 -12.06 10.83 7.90
N VAL A 27 -11.55 10.40 9.06
CA VAL A 27 -11.43 11.27 10.25
C VAL A 27 -10.63 12.56 9.94
N PRO A 28 -9.42 12.52 9.37
CA PRO A 28 -8.67 13.74 9.10
C PRO A 28 -9.38 14.65 8.10
N LEU A 29 -9.91 14.07 7.02
CA LEU A 29 -10.67 14.78 6.00
C LEU A 29 -11.88 15.49 6.60
N ALA A 30 -12.69 14.78 7.38
CA ALA A 30 -13.86 15.35 8.04
C ALA A 30 -13.46 16.51 8.98
N LYS A 31 -12.40 16.34 9.78
CA LYS A 31 -11.93 17.39 10.68
C LYS A 31 -11.45 18.63 9.93
N LEU A 32 -10.70 18.45 8.85
CA LEU A 32 -10.21 19.56 8.02
C LEU A 32 -11.35 20.28 7.29
N LEU A 33 -12.33 19.54 6.77
CA LEU A 33 -13.51 20.12 6.15
C LEU A 33 -14.35 20.91 7.16
N SER A 34 -14.62 20.36 8.34
CA SER A 34 -15.32 21.08 9.42
C SER A 34 -14.59 22.37 9.79
N HIS A 35 -13.28 22.30 10.03
CA HIS A 35 -12.46 23.47 10.35
C HIS A 35 -12.52 24.52 9.23
N THR A 36 -12.45 24.08 7.97
CA THR A 36 -12.53 24.96 6.79
C THR A 36 -13.87 25.68 6.73
N LEU A 37 -14.97 24.97 6.96
CA LEU A 37 -16.32 25.54 6.95
C LEU A 37 -16.55 26.53 8.11
N GLU A 38 -16.09 26.19 9.31
CA GLU A 38 -16.23 27.03 10.51
C GLU A 38 -15.49 28.38 10.38
N HIS A 39 -14.37 28.40 9.65
CA HIS A 39 -13.50 29.57 9.55
C HIS A 39 -13.53 30.25 8.17
N GLY A 40 -14.41 29.81 7.25
CA GLY A 40 -14.51 30.36 5.90
C GLY A 40 -13.22 30.21 5.07
N LEU A 41 -12.47 29.13 5.31
CA LEU A 41 -11.20 28.86 4.61
C LEU A 41 -11.45 28.08 3.31
N VAL A 42 -10.36 27.79 2.58
CA VAL A 42 -10.38 26.93 1.39
C VAL A 42 -9.70 25.61 1.71
N PHE A 43 -10.40 24.49 1.47
CA PHE A 43 -9.81 23.17 1.61
C PHE A 43 -8.86 22.88 0.44
N THR A 44 -7.60 22.64 0.76
CA THR A 44 -6.54 22.46 -0.25
C THR A 44 -6.53 21.06 -0.87
N GLY A 45 -7.23 20.09 -0.27
CA GLY A 45 -7.31 18.70 -0.74
C GLY A 45 -6.44 17.71 0.03
N ALA A 46 -5.43 18.19 0.74
CA ALA A 46 -4.54 17.34 1.55
C ALA A 46 -5.23 16.98 2.88
N ASP A 47 -5.07 15.73 3.31
CA ASP A 47 -5.75 15.16 4.48
C ASP A 47 -4.89 14.16 5.27
N GLY A 48 -3.60 14.11 4.97
CA GLY A 48 -2.60 13.26 5.59
C GLY A 48 -1.66 14.03 6.53
N LEU A 49 -0.77 13.28 7.18
CA LEU A 49 0.21 13.83 8.12
C LEU A 49 1.28 14.68 7.44
N PHE A 50 1.52 14.46 6.15
CA PHE A 50 2.53 15.17 5.35
C PHE A 50 1.86 15.81 4.13
N PRO A 51 1.24 17.01 4.29
CA PRO A 51 0.53 17.68 3.20
C PRO A 51 1.39 18.01 1.98
N ALA A 52 2.70 18.24 2.18
CA ALA A 52 3.63 18.55 1.10
C ALA A 52 3.66 17.47 0.01
N ASP A 53 3.73 16.20 0.42
CA ASP A 53 3.70 15.04 -0.49
C ASP A 53 2.38 15.00 -1.27
N GLN A 54 1.27 15.31 -0.62
CA GLN A 54 -0.04 15.33 -1.29
C GLN A 54 -0.15 16.47 -2.31
N PHE A 55 0.46 17.63 -2.03
CA PHE A 55 0.54 18.71 -3.01
C PHE A 55 1.44 18.33 -4.19
N GLN A 56 2.50 17.56 -3.96
CA GLN A 56 3.29 16.97 -5.03
C GLN A 56 2.48 15.97 -5.86
N TYR A 57 1.67 15.11 -5.23
CA TYR A 57 0.76 14.22 -5.97
C TYR A 57 -0.24 14.98 -6.82
N MET A 58 -0.81 16.08 -6.30
CA MET A 58 -1.71 16.93 -7.08
C MET A 58 -0.98 17.65 -8.22
N SER A 59 0.25 18.11 -8.02
CA SER A 59 1.04 18.71 -9.09
C SER A 59 1.32 17.68 -10.20
N TRP A 60 1.64 16.44 -9.84
CA TRP A 60 1.76 15.33 -10.80
C TRP A 60 0.44 15.04 -11.51
N ILE A 61 -0.69 14.97 -10.80
CA ILE A 61 -2.02 14.76 -11.41
C ILE A 61 -2.30 15.81 -12.50
N ARG A 62 -2.01 17.09 -12.25
CA ARG A 62 -2.12 18.13 -13.27
C ARG A 62 -1.23 17.84 -14.48
N GLN A 63 0.05 17.58 -14.25
CA GLN A 63 1.00 17.26 -15.33
C GLN A 63 0.59 16.03 -16.14
N PHE A 64 0.04 15.00 -15.50
CA PHE A 64 -0.49 13.82 -16.19
C PHE A 64 -1.66 14.15 -17.12
N GLY A 65 -2.52 15.11 -16.75
CA GLY A 65 -3.59 15.57 -17.63
C GLY A 65 -3.05 16.27 -18.88
N ASP A 66 -2.02 17.07 -18.72
CA ASP A 66 -1.45 17.90 -19.79
C ASP A 66 -0.44 17.14 -20.67
N HIS A 67 0.38 16.27 -20.08
CA HIS A 67 1.57 15.68 -20.70
C HIS A 67 1.65 14.16 -20.64
N LEU A 68 0.71 13.46 -19.97
CA LEU A 68 0.71 12.01 -19.73
C LEU A 68 1.87 11.45 -18.89
N LEU A 69 2.88 12.26 -18.62
CA LEU A 69 4.02 12.01 -17.75
C LEU A 69 4.20 13.24 -16.85
N ALA A 70 4.88 13.08 -15.74
CA ALA A 70 5.21 14.15 -14.82
C ALA A 70 6.71 14.44 -14.79
N ALA A 71 7.06 15.71 -14.58
CA ALA A 71 8.41 16.21 -14.34
C ALA A 71 8.57 16.60 -12.86
N ASN A 72 9.82 16.84 -12.45
CA ASN A 72 10.11 17.44 -11.15
C ASN A 72 9.97 18.97 -11.24
N LEU A 73 8.86 19.51 -10.70
CA LEU A 73 8.61 20.96 -10.68
C LEU A 73 9.24 21.68 -9.48
N LEU A 74 9.91 20.96 -8.59
CA LEU A 74 10.57 21.54 -7.41
C LEU A 74 12.04 21.88 -7.70
N ASP A 75 12.53 21.58 -8.89
CA ASP A 75 13.86 21.97 -9.34
C ASP A 75 13.86 23.38 -9.95
N LEU A 76 14.99 24.07 -9.84
CA LEU A 76 15.23 25.35 -10.51
C LEU A 76 15.58 25.14 -11.98
N ALA A 77 16.18 23.99 -12.33
CA ALA A 77 16.46 23.61 -13.71
C ALA A 77 15.21 23.01 -14.37
N PRO A 78 14.99 23.23 -15.69
CA PRO A 78 13.92 22.55 -16.42
C PRO A 78 14.09 21.02 -16.35
N SER A 79 13.07 20.33 -15.83
CA SER A 79 13.03 18.86 -15.74
C SER A 79 12.20 18.28 -16.89
N SER A 80 12.60 17.10 -17.39
CA SER A 80 11.86 16.38 -18.41
C SER A 80 10.67 15.63 -17.81
N HIS A 81 9.58 15.49 -18.57
CA HIS A 81 8.42 14.70 -18.16
C HIS A 81 8.71 13.21 -18.34
N VAL A 82 9.39 12.60 -17.36
CA VAL A 82 9.86 11.21 -17.42
C VAL A 82 9.09 10.27 -16.50
N PHE A 83 8.31 10.80 -15.55
CA PHE A 83 7.65 9.99 -14.55
C PHE A 83 6.27 9.51 -14.98
N LEU A 84 6.09 8.19 -15.04
CA LEU A 84 4.82 7.49 -15.24
C LEU A 84 4.32 6.87 -13.92
N HIS A 85 3.07 7.18 -13.55
CA HIS A 85 2.40 6.58 -12.40
C HIS A 85 0.91 6.35 -12.72
N PRO A 86 0.40 5.10 -12.75
CA PRO A 86 -0.91 4.77 -13.31
C PRO A 86 -2.05 5.41 -12.53
N GLN A 87 -1.95 5.48 -11.20
CA GLN A 87 -2.98 6.13 -10.37
C GLN A 87 -3.10 7.63 -10.70
N PHE A 88 -1.96 8.30 -10.84
CA PHE A 88 -1.94 9.74 -11.10
C PHE A 88 -2.23 10.06 -12.57
N LEU A 89 -1.88 9.17 -13.49
CA LEU A 89 -2.32 9.23 -14.89
C LEU A 89 -3.85 9.20 -14.99
N LEU A 90 -4.49 8.21 -14.35
CA LEU A 90 -5.95 8.11 -14.34
C LEU A 90 -6.60 9.32 -13.66
N SER A 91 -6.05 9.80 -12.55
CA SER A 91 -6.49 11.05 -11.92
C SER A 91 -6.29 12.27 -12.82
N GLY A 92 -5.19 12.35 -13.57
CA GLY A 92 -4.92 13.45 -14.50
C GLY A 92 -5.89 13.47 -15.67
N LEU A 93 -6.24 12.31 -16.21
CA LEU A 93 -7.30 12.17 -17.21
C LEU A 93 -8.67 12.59 -16.66
N ALA A 94 -9.00 12.20 -15.43
CA ALA A 94 -10.23 12.65 -14.77
C ALA A 94 -10.24 14.17 -14.53
N TRP A 95 -9.11 14.73 -14.11
CA TRP A 95 -8.95 16.18 -13.93
C TRP A 95 -9.13 16.93 -15.26
N ARG A 96 -8.52 16.45 -16.34
CA ARG A 96 -8.71 16.99 -17.69
C ARG A 96 -10.14 16.85 -18.21
N ALA A 97 -10.89 15.86 -17.72
CA ALA A 97 -12.32 15.72 -17.98
C ALA A 97 -13.20 16.65 -17.10
N GLY A 98 -12.61 17.50 -16.26
CA GLY A 98 -13.31 18.50 -15.45
C GLY A 98 -13.51 18.14 -13.98
N VAL A 99 -13.00 17.00 -13.51
CA VAL A 99 -13.02 16.67 -12.08
C VAL A 99 -12.05 17.60 -11.34
N GLY A 100 -12.47 18.19 -10.21
CA GLY A 100 -11.58 19.00 -9.38
C GLY A 100 -10.35 18.20 -8.93
N ILE A 101 -9.16 18.81 -8.91
CA ILE A 101 -7.90 18.10 -8.67
C ILE A 101 -7.85 17.39 -7.31
N GLN A 102 -8.43 18.00 -6.28
CA GLN A 102 -8.58 17.41 -4.95
C GLN A 102 -9.46 16.17 -5.01
N MET A 103 -10.56 16.24 -5.75
CA MET A 103 -11.48 15.10 -5.91
C MET A 103 -10.84 13.98 -6.74
N ALA A 104 -10.13 14.33 -7.82
CA ALA A 104 -9.40 13.36 -8.64
C ALA A 104 -8.37 12.56 -7.83
N PHE A 105 -7.81 13.15 -6.77
CA PHE A 105 -6.97 12.46 -5.80
C PHE A 105 -7.81 11.66 -4.77
N LEU A 106 -8.79 12.29 -4.12
CA LEU A 106 -9.55 11.69 -3.01
C LEU A 106 -10.48 10.54 -3.42
N LEU A 107 -10.87 10.44 -4.69
CA LEU A 107 -11.65 9.30 -5.22
C LEU A 107 -10.94 7.95 -5.06
N TRP A 108 -9.62 7.94 -4.87
CA TRP A 108 -8.87 6.72 -4.56
C TRP A 108 -9.03 6.24 -3.13
N LYS A 109 -9.53 7.07 -2.20
CA LYS A 109 -9.70 6.68 -0.79
C LYS A 109 -10.63 5.48 -0.59
N PRO A 110 -11.85 5.42 -1.17
CA PRO A 110 -12.68 4.21 -1.07
C PRO A 110 -12.00 2.98 -1.69
N ILE A 111 -11.22 3.15 -2.76
CA ILE A 111 -10.48 2.07 -3.41
C ILE A 111 -9.40 1.53 -2.47
N ALA A 112 -8.65 2.42 -1.81
CA ALA A 112 -7.66 2.07 -0.80
C ALA A 112 -8.27 1.30 0.39
N VAL A 113 -9.39 1.78 0.93
CA VAL A 113 -10.12 1.10 2.01
C VAL A 113 -10.58 -0.29 1.59
N MET A 114 -11.14 -0.43 0.38
CA MET A 114 -11.55 -1.73 -0.15
C MET A 114 -10.35 -2.67 -0.35
N ALA A 115 -9.24 -2.18 -0.92
CA ALA A 115 -8.05 -2.97 -1.14
C ALA A 115 -7.49 -3.53 0.18
N LEU A 116 -7.31 -2.66 1.19
CA LEU A 116 -6.86 -3.06 2.53
C LEU A 116 -7.82 -4.08 3.15
N PHE A 117 -9.12 -3.76 3.18
CA PHE A 117 -10.10 -4.63 3.82
C PHE A 117 -10.15 -6.01 3.15
N PHE A 118 -10.38 -6.07 1.84
CA PHE A 118 -10.56 -7.35 1.16
C PHE A 118 -9.27 -8.15 1.06
N GLY A 119 -8.12 -7.48 0.91
CA GLY A 119 -6.81 -8.12 0.89
C GLY A 119 -6.50 -8.83 2.20
N PHE A 120 -6.45 -8.07 3.29
CA PHE A 120 -6.11 -8.61 4.60
C PHE A 120 -7.18 -9.57 5.11
N ARG A 121 -8.48 -9.29 4.91
CA ARG A 121 -9.55 -10.23 5.31
C ARG A 121 -9.41 -11.57 4.60
N SER A 122 -9.12 -11.57 3.30
CA SER A 122 -8.93 -12.82 2.53
C SER A 122 -7.71 -13.59 3.01
N TYR A 123 -6.63 -12.88 3.33
CA TYR A 123 -5.39 -13.47 3.81
C TYR A 123 -5.55 -14.08 5.20
N VAL A 124 -6.13 -13.32 6.13
CA VAL A 124 -6.39 -13.81 7.49
C VAL A 124 -7.36 -15.00 7.46
N ALA A 125 -8.41 -14.95 6.64
CA ALA A 125 -9.37 -16.05 6.50
C ALA A 125 -8.74 -17.34 5.94
N ARG A 126 -7.61 -17.24 5.22
CA ARG A 126 -6.86 -18.40 4.74
C ARG A 126 -6.15 -19.15 5.88
N PHE A 127 -5.74 -18.48 6.95
CA PHE A 127 -4.97 -19.09 8.04
C PHE A 127 -5.76 -19.36 9.31
N LEU A 128 -6.76 -18.52 9.62
CA LEU A 128 -7.49 -18.62 10.88
C LEU A 128 -8.90 -19.22 10.64
N PRO A 129 -9.32 -20.23 11.41
CA PRO A 129 -10.64 -20.83 11.27
C PRO A 129 -11.74 -20.03 11.97
N GLY A 130 -11.45 -19.40 13.11
CA GLY A 130 -12.44 -18.74 13.95
C GLY A 130 -12.75 -17.30 13.56
N THR A 131 -14.03 -16.93 13.54
CA THR A 131 -14.49 -15.55 13.24
C THR A 131 -13.83 -14.50 14.13
N GLY A 132 -13.81 -14.71 15.44
CA GLY A 132 -13.19 -13.76 16.39
C GLY A 132 -11.68 -13.63 16.16
N GLN A 133 -10.99 -14.74 15.90
CA GLN A 133 -9.56 -14.75 15.58
C GLN A 133 -9.28 -13.96 14.29
N ARG A 134 -10.11 -14.14 13.25
CA ARG A 134 -9.97 -13.41 11.99
C ARG A 134 -10.13 -11.91 12.17
N VAL A 135 -11.12 -11.49 12.95
CA VAL A 135 -11.38 -10.06 13.21
C VAL A 135 -10.24 -9.48 14.04
N ALA A 136 -9.80 -10.17 15.09
CA ALA A 136 -8.68 -9.72 15.92
C ALA A 136 -7.38 -9.60 15.11
N ALA A 137 -7.04 -10.60 14.29
CA ALA A 137 -5.86 -10.56 13.44
C ALA A 137 -5.95 -9.48 12.35
N PHE A 138 -7.14 -9.25 11.78
CA PHE A 138 -7.36 -8.12 10.86
C PHE A 138 -7.13 -6.77 11.55
N VAL A 139 -7.73 -6.57 12.73
CA VAL A 139 -7.57 -5.33 13.51
C VAL A 139 -6.11 -5.13 13.89
N ALA A 140 -5.42 -6.18 14.35
CA ALA A 140 -3.99 -6.13 14.62
C ALA A 140 -3.20 -5.73 13.37
N ALA A 141 -3.42 -6.39 12.23
CA ALA A 141 -2.72 -6.05 10.98
C ALA A 141 -2.95 -4.59 10.53
N MET A 142 -4.11 -4.01 10.82
CA MET A 142 -4.45 -2.64 10.45
C MET A 142 -3.95 -1.60 11.45
N PHE A 143 -3.88 -1.91 12.75
CA PHE A 143 -3.71 -0.93 13.83
C PHE A 143 -2.55 -1.21 14.80
N PHE A 144 -1.70 -2.21 14.54
CA PHE A 144 -0.72 -2.75 15.51
C PHE A 144 0.07 -1.69 16.29
N ALA A 145 0.79 -0.79 15.62
CA ALA A 145 1.67 0.18 16.27
C ALA A 145 1.04 1.58 16.44
N SER A 146 -0.27 1.72 16.21
CA SER A 146 -0.97 3.01 16.07
C SER A 146 -0.88 3.92 17.30
N PRO A 147 -1.12 3.49 18.55
CA PRO A 147 -1.03 4.43 19.65
C PRO A 147 0.42 4.64 20.13
N ILE A 148 1.37 3.76 19.80
CA ILE A 148 2.71 3.78 20.40
C ILE A 148 3.47 5.05 20.02
N ALA A 149 3.53 5.41 18.73
CA ALA A 149 4.20 6.64 18.31
C ALA A 149 3.54 7.90 18.87
N ALA A 150 2.20 7.94 18.90
CA ALA A 150 1.47 9.07 19.47
C ALA A 150 1.76 9.22 20.97
N LEU A 151 1.72 8.13 21.73
CA LEU A 151 2.00 8.13 23.17
C LEU A 151 3.44 8.53 23.46
N VAL A 152 4.42 7.98 22.71
CA VAL A 152 5.84 8.33 22.86
C VAL A 152 6.07 9.82 22.58
N SER A 153 5.45 10.36 21.53
CA SER A 153 5.54 11.77 21.18
C SER A 153 4.88 12.68 22.23
N TRP A 154 3.62 12.40 22.61
CA TRP A 154 2.88 13.24 23.56
C TRP A 154 3.48 13.22 24.97
N ALA A 155 3.99 12.07 25.41
CA ALA A 155 4.68 11.96 26.69
C ALA A 155 6.15 12.43 26.62
N SER A 156 6.64 12.88 25.46
CA SER A 156 8.02 13.33 25.24
C SER A 156 9.05 12.29 25.70
N ILE A 157 8.78 11.00 25.44
CA ILE A 157 9.62 9.90 25.90
C ILE A 157 10.85 9.80 24.98
N GLY A 158 12.04 9.89 25.57
CA GLY A 158 13.30 9.73 24.86
C GLY A 158 13.72 10.95 24.05
N SER A 159 14.85 10.85 23.35
CA SER A 159 15.39 11.92 22.49
C SER A 159 14.55 12.11 21.23
N ALA A 160 14.69 13.25 20.56
CA ALA A 160 14.04 13.51 19.27
C ALA A 160 14.36 12.42 18.23
N HIS A 161 15.60 11.92 18.21
CA HIS A 161 16.00 10.82 17.34
C HIS A 161 15.27 9.50 17.67
N PHE A 162 15.09 9.19 18.95
CA PHE A 162 14.32 8.02 19.38
C PHE A 162 12.84 8.15 18.99
N GLN A 163 12.23 9.32 19.22
CA GLN A 163 10.84 9.58 18.83
C GLN A 163 10.66 9.45 17.31
N TYR A 164 11.61 9.93 16.51
CA TYR A 164 11.63 9.74 15.06
C TYR A 164 11.70 8.25 14.67
N GLN A 165 12.57 7.46 15.32
CA GLN A 165 12.68 6.01 15.06
C GLN A 165 11.38 5.26 15.39
N ILE A 166 10.72 5.61 16.50
CA ILE A 166 9.42 5.04 16.85
C ILE A 166 8.35 5.46 15.85
N SER A 167 8.34 6.73 15.43
CA SER A 167 7.40 7.22 14.41
C SER A 167 7.57 6.49 13.08
N ASN A 168 8.81 6.26 12.64
CA ASN A 168 9.12 5.51 11.43
C ASN A 168 8.67 4.05 11.54
N LEU A 169 9.00 3.38 12.66
CA LEU A 169 8.53 2.02 12.94
C LEU A 169 7.00 1.92 12.94
N SER A 170 6.32 2.87 13.60
CA SER A 170 4.86 2.91 13.61
C SER A 170 4.29 3.12 12.21
N GLY A 171 4.93 3.92 11.36
CA GLY A 171 4.53 4.10 9.96
C GLY A 171 4.50 2.78 9.19
N GLU A 172 5.55 1.96 9.34
CA GLU A 172 5.65 0.65 8.68
C GLU A 172 4.67 -0.40 9.23
N LEU A 173 4.32 -0.30 10.52
CA LEU A 173 3.46 -1.28 11.21
C LEU A 173 2.01 -0.81 11.36
N PHE A 174 1.63 0.30 10.72
CA PHE A 174 0.30 0.88 10.81
C PHE A 174 -0.36 1.06 9.44
N ALA A 175 -0.75 -0.06 8.83
CA ALA A 175 -1.29 -0.07 7.47
C ALA A 175 -2.53 0.83 7.28
N ALA A 176 -3.42 0.95 8.27
CA ALA A 176 -4.56 1.84 8.18
C ALA A 176 -4.16 3.33 8.10
N GLY A 177 -3.02 3.70 8.68
CA GLY A 177 -2.47 5.05 8.62
C GLY A 177 -2.19 5.51 7.18
N ALA A 178 -1.85 4.59 6.27
CA ALA A 178 -1.64 4.92 4.86
C ALA A 178 -2.90 5.50 4.18
N THR A 179 -4.10 5.25 4.73
CA THR A 179 -5.34 5.86 4.21
C THR A 179 -5.42 7.37 4.43
N TRP A 180 -4.52 7.94 5.23
CA TRP A 180 -4.37 9.36 5.49
C TRP A 180 -3.34 9.98 4.52
N GLY A 181 -3.75 10.12 3.26
CA GLY A 181 -2.95 10.81 2.23
C GLY A 181 -1.98 9.94 1.42
N TYR A 182 -1.72 8.69 1.82
CA TYR A 182 -0.84 7.75 1.11
C TYR A 182 -1.63 6.63 0.42
N LEU A 183 -2.60 7.04 -0.38
CA LEU A 183 -3.54 6.13 -1.05
C LEU A 183 -2.86 5.07 -1.96
N PRO A 184 -1.79 5.39 -2.73
CA PRO A 184 -1.04 4.37 -3.47
C PRO A 184 -0.46 3.29 -2.56
N THR A 185 0.14 3.68 -1.42
CA THR A 185 0.69 2.76 -0.41
C THR A 185 -0.41 1.87 0.16
N ALA A 186 -1.55 2.44 0.56
CA ALA A 186 -2.67 1.67 1.11
C ALA A 186 -3.20 0.62 0.11
N ILE A 187 -3.31 0.99 -1.16
CA ILE A 187 -3.72 0.06 -2.23
C ILE A 187 -2.66 -1.05 -2.37
N ALA A 188 -1.38 -0.70 -2.47
CA ALA A 188 -0.29 -1.66 -2.60
C ALA A 188 -0.28 -2.67 -1.42
N LEU A 189 -0.36 -2.19 -0.18
CA LEU A 189 -0.44 -3.03 1.01
C LEU A 189 -1.65 -3.97 0.98
N GLY A 190 -2.80 -3.52 0.49
CA GLY A 190 -3.99 -4.36 0.33
C GLY A 190 -3.87 -5.40 -0.80
N LEU A 191 -3.13 -5.08 -1.86
CA LEU A 191 -2.92 -5.98 -2.99
C LEU A 191 -1.84 -7.05 -2.74
N MET A 192 -0.85 -6.79 -1.86
CA MET A 192 0.20 -7.75 -1.52
C MET A 192 -0.36 -9.11 -1.01
N PRO A 193 -1.30 -9.16 -0.05
CA PRO A 193 -1.89 -10.43 0.37
C PRO A 193 -2.69 -11.12 -0.72
N LEU A 194 -3.37 -10.37 -1.61
CA LEU A 194 -4.10 -10.94 -2.73
C LEU A 194 -3.16 -11.57 -3.76
N PHE A 195 -2.02 -10.93 -4.02
CA PHE A 195 -0.95 -11.50 -4.83
C PHE A 195 -0.44 -12.81 -4.21
N ALA A 196 -0.10 -12.82 -2.92
CA ALA A 196 0.39 -14.01 -2.23
C ALA A 196 -0.61 -15.19 -2.28
N LEU A 197 -1.89 -14.93 -2.00
CA LEU A 197 -2.95 -15.94 -2.13
C LEU A 197 -3.13 -16.42 -3.57
N GLY A 198 -2.95 -15.53 -4.53
CA GLY A 198 -3.02 -15.83 -5.95
C GLY A 198 -1.89 -16.75 -6.40
N VAL A 199 -0.65 -16.46 -5.99
CA VAL A 199 0.52 -17.31 -6.20
C VAL A 199 0.31 -18.68 -5.56
N GLU A 200 -0.19 -18.74 -4.32
CA GLU A 200 -0.53 -20.00 -3.66
C GLU A 200 -1.56 -20.81 -4.46
N ARG A 201 -2.60 -20.16 -5.00
CA ARG A 201 -3.60 -20.83 -5.83
C ARG A 201 -3.01 -21.34 -7.14
N LEU A 202 -2.14 -20.56 -7.78
CA LEU A 202 -1.45 -20.97 -9.01
C LEU A 202 -0.58 -22.19 -8.76
N TRP A 203 0.09 -22.26 -7.61
CA TRP A 203 0.87 -23.43 -7.20
C TRP A 203 0.01 -24.69 -7.14
N ARG A 204 -1.17 -24.61 -6.52
CA ARG A 204 -2.07 -25.76 -6.32
C ARG A 204 -2.74 -26.27 -7.60
N VAL A 205 -2.59 -25.59 -8.74
CA VAL A 205 -3.14 -26.08 -10.01
C VAL A 205 -2.35 -27.33 -10.43
N PRO A 206 -3.02 -28.48 -10.70
CA PRO A 206 -2.34 -29.71 -11.11
C PRO A 206 -1.50 -29.54 -12.39
N GLU A 207 -0.46 -30.36 -12.52
CA GLU A 207 0.32 -30.46 -13.77
C GLU A 207 -0.54 -31.06 -14.88
N GLY A 208 -0.56 -30.43 -16.06
CA GLY A 208 -1.40 -30.82 -17.19
C GLY A 208 -2.02 -29.62 -17.91
N ARG A 209 -3.10 -29.84 -18.66
CA ARG A 209 -3.81 -28.75 -19.37
C ARG A 209 -4.53 -27.85 -18.35
N PRO A 210 -4.09 -26.60 -18.16
CA PRO A 210 -4.68 -25.74 -17.15
C PRO A 210 -6.12 -25.40 -17.54
N PRO A 211 -7.07 -25.38 -16.58
CA PRO A 211 -8.43 -24.96 -16.86
C PRO A 211 -8.45 -23.49 -17.34
N PRO A 212 -9.45 -23.05 -18.11
CA PRO A 212 -9.55 -21.66 -18.59
C PRO A 212 -9.50 -20.60 -17.47
N ARG A 213 -9.95 -20.98 -16.26
CA ARG A 213 -9.88 -20.13 -15.07
C ARG A 213 -8.46 -19.81 -14.61
N THR A 214 -7.47 -20.63 -14.98
CA THR A 214 -6.06 -20.40 -14.65
C THR A 214 -5.51 -19.19 -15.38
N LEU A 215 -5.88 -18.95 -16.64
CA LEU A 215 -5.45 -17.74 -17.35
C LEU A 215 -5.96 -16.47 -16.65
N ARG A 216 -7.25 -16.47 -16.27
CA ARG A 216 -7.82 -15.36 -15.50
C ARG A 216 -7.09 -15.15 -14.18
N LEU A 217 -6.73 -16.23 -13.48
CA LEU A 217 -5.95 -16.15 -12.25
C LEU A 217 -4.55 -15.55 -12.53
N ILE A 218 -3.84 -16.03 -13.56
CA ILE A 218 -2.53 -15.49 -13.96
C ILE A 218 -2.64 -13.98 -14.21
N LEU A 219 -3.64 -13.53 -14.97
CA LEU A 219 -3.85 -12.11 -15.26
C LEU A 219 -4.14 -11.30 -14.00
N LEU A 220 -5.00 -11.79 -13.10
CA LEU A 220 -5.31 -11.12 -11.84
C LEU A 220 -4.08 -11.00 -10.92
N VAL A 221 -3.29 -12.08 -10.80
CA VAL A 221 -2.08 -12.07 -9.97
C VAL A 221 -1.02 -11.17 -10.58
N SER A 222 -0.83 -11.22 -11.91
CA SER A 222 0.07 -10.33 -12.61
C SER A 222 -0.34 -8.86 -12.44
N GLY A 223 -1.64 -8.57 -12.55
CA GLY A 223 -2.17 -7.23 -12.31
C GLY A 223 -1.95 -6.74 -10.87
N CYS A 224 -2.12 -7.62 -9.87
CA CYS A 224 -1.81 -7.29 -8.48
C CYS A 224 -0.31 -7.00 -8.31
N GLY A 225 0.57 -7.83 -8.86
CA GLY A 225 2.03 -7.65 -8.74
C GLY A 225 2.48 -6.35 -9.40
N ALA A 226 2.04 -6.09 -10.63
CA ALA A 226 2.31 -4.83 -11.32
C ALA A 226 1.79 -3.62 -10.54
N ALA A 227 0.55 -3.68 -10.05
CA ALA A 227 -0.03 -2.59 -9.28
C ALA A 227 0.71 -2.35 -7.95
N VAL A 228 1.13 -3.38 -7.22
CA VAL A 228 1.93 -3.22 -5.99
C VAL A 228 3.24 -2.49 -6.30
N SER A 229 4.04 -3.00 -7.24
CA SER A 229 5.35 -2.42 -7.56
C SER A 229 5.26 -1.05 -8.21
N TRP A 230 4.19 -0.75 -8.95
CA TRP A 230 4.03 0.57 -9.55
C TRP A 230 3.53 1.60 -8.54
N LEU A 231 2.57 1.26 -7.71
CA LEU A 231 1.99 2.19 -6.74
C LEU A 231 2.92 2.44 -5.56
N HIS A 232 3.77 1.47 -5.22
CA HIS A 232 4.71 1.59 -4.13
C HIS A 232 5.94 0.70 -4.33
N PRO A 233 7.03 1.20 -4.96
CA PRO A 233 8.17 0.39 -5.37
C PRO A 233 8.80 -0.37 -4.19
N TRP A 234 8.92 0.23 -3.02
CA TRP A 234 9.47 -0.43 -1.84
C TRP A 234 8.63 -1.64 -1.38
N GLN A 235 7.29 -1.57 -1.47
CA GLN A 235 6.44 -2.73 -1.13
C GLN A 235 6.51 -3.78 -2.26
N GLY A 236 6.73 -3.36 -3.50
CA GLY A 236 7.04 -4.24 -4.62
C GLY A 236 8.34 -5.02 -4.42
N GLU A 237 9.41 -4.36 -3.96
CA GLU A 237 10.69 -5.00 -3.61
C GLU A 237 10.52 -6.02 -2.49
N VAL A 238 9.84 -5.64 -1.39
CA VAL A 238 9.53 -6.55 -0.28
C VAL A 238 8.75 -7.77 -0.78
N LEU A 239 7.74 -7.56 -1.63
CA LEU A 239 6.96 -8.65 -2.21
C LEU A 239 7.80 -9.55 -3.12
N LEU A 240 8.64 -8.97 -3.98
CA LEU A 240 9.53 -9.72 -4.86
C LEU A 240 10.51 -10.57 -4.07
N LEU A 241 11.19 -9.98 -3.07
CA LEU A 241 12.12 -10.67 -2.20
C LEU A 241 11.43 -11.79 -1.41
N THR A 242 10.20 -11.56 -0.93
CA THR A 242 9.40 -12.58 -0.25
C THR A 242 9.12 -13.77 -1.17
N VAL A 243 8.72 -13.52 -2.41
CA VAL A 243 8.44 -14.58 -3.39
C VAL A 243 9.73 -15.34 -3.74
N LEU A 244 10.83 -14.64 -3.97
CA LEU A 244 12.13 -15.25 -4.27
C LEU A 244 12.64 -16.08 -3.09
N ALA A 245 12.46 -15.60 -1.85
CA ALA A 245 12.81 -16.36 -0.65
C ALA A 245 12.00 -17.66 -0.57
N VAL A 246 10.67 -17.61 -0.73
CA VAL A 246 9.83 -18.81 -0.78
C VAL A 246 10.27 -19.76 -1.88
N ALA A 247 10.59 -19.23 -3.06
CA ALA A 247 11.03 -20.03 -4.20
C ALA A 247 12.46 -20.59 -4.05
N ALA A 248 13.30 -20.01 -3.20
CA ALA A 248 14.59 -20.56 -2.84
C ALA A 248 14.45 -21.81 -1.95
N PHE A 249 13.43 -21.84 -1.09
CA PHE A 249 13.07 -23.02 -0.28
C PHE A 249 12.38 -24.11 -1.11
N ASP A 250 11.60 -23.74 -2.13
CA ASP A 250 11.01 -24.68 -3.08
C ASP A 250 11.29 -24.28 -4.54
N ARG A 251 12.39 -24.82 -5.08
CA ARG A 251 12.84 -24.53 -6.45
C ARG A 251 11.90 -25.06 -7.53
N ALA A 252 10.94 -25.94 -7.21
CA ALA A 252 9.96 -26.41 -8.18
C ALA A 252 9.03 -25.28 -8.61
N VAL A 253 8.87 -24.24 -7.79
CA VAL A 253 8.03 -23.06 -8.08
C VAL A 253 8.51 -22.31 -9.31
N LEU A 254 9.80 -21.96 -9.40
CA LEU A 254 10.33 -21.16 -10.52
C LEU A 254 10.33 -21.91 -11.84
N ARG A 255 10.26 -23.25 -11.81
CA ARG A 255 10.24 -24.08 -13.01
C ARG A 255 8.89 -24.07 -13.71
N GLN A 256 7.84 -23.59 -13.06
CA GLN A 256 6.50 -23.58 -13.65
C GLN A 256 6.27 -22.27 -14.41
N VAL A 257 6.11 -22.39 -15.74
CA VAL A 257 5.91 -21.26 -16.69
C VAL A 257 4.80 -20.29 -16.26
N ARG A 258 3.78 -20.77 -15.54
CA ARG A 258 2.66 -19.98 -15.02
C ARG A 258 3.06 -18.86 -14.04
N PHE A 259 4.26 -18.92 -13.44
CA PHE A 259 4.77 -17.86 -12.56
C PHE A 259 5.57 -16.80 -13.29
N ILE A 260 5.97 -17.03 -14.54
CA ILE A 260 6.76 -16.06 -15.31
C ILE A 260 5.98 -14.76 -15.45
N ALA A 261 4.71 -14.82 -15.88
CA ALA A 261 3.91 -13.61 -16.07
C ALA A 261 3.72 -12.80 -14.77
N PRO A 262 3.33 -13.39 -13.63
CA PRO A 262 3.27 -12.68 -12.36
C PRO A 262 4.60 -12.07 -11.90
N LEU A 263 5.70 -12.81 -12.04
CA LEU A 263 7.04 -12.34 -11.63
C LEU A 263 7.51 -11.20 -12.53
N VAL A 264 7.34 -11.31 -13.84
CA VAL A 264 7.68 -10.24 -14.79
C VAL A 264 6.82 -9.01 -14.54
N ALA A 265 5.52 -9.18 -14.29
CA ALA A 265 4.62 -8.07 -13.98
C ALA A 265 4.99 -7.37 -12.66
N LEU A 266 5.45 -8.11 -11.66
CA LEU A 266 5.97 -7.56 -10.40
C LEU A 266 7.32 -6.84 -10.59
N LEU A 267 8.21 -7.39 -11.42
CA LEU A 267 9.57 -6.88 -11.63
C LEU A 267 9.62 -5.66 -12.57
N ALA A 268 8.77 -5.61 -13.59
CA ALA A 268 8.85 -4.59 -14.64
C ALA A 268 8.74 -3.14 -14.10
N PRO A 269 7.82 -2.80 -13.18
CA PRO A 269 7.78 -1.46 -12.60
C PRO A 269 9.02 -1.14 -11.77
N LEU A 270 9.58 -2.14 -11.06
CA LEU A 270 10.81 -1.96 -10.28
C LEU A 270 12.01 -1.66 -11.18
N VAL A 271 12.12 -2.36 -12.33
CA VAL A 271 13.15 -2.06 -13.34
C VAL A 271 12.96 -0.65 -13.89
N TYR A 272 11.72 -0.22 -14.12
CA TYR A 272 11.43 1.15 -14.52
C TYR A 272 11.90 2.18 -13.48
N TYR A 273 11.59 1.98 -12.19
CA TYR A 273 12.07 2.86 -11.12
C TYR A 273 13.60 2.85 -10.97
N PHE A 274 14.23 1.68 -11.15
CA PHE A 274 15.68 1.54 -11.16
C PHE A 274 16.31 2.33 -12.31
N VAL A 275 15.80 2.19 -13.53
CA VAL A 275 16.30 2.96 -14.68
C VAL A 275 16.08 4.46 -14.45
N LEU A 276 14.90 4.84 -13.96
CA LEU A 276 14.56 6.23 -13.69
C LEU A 276 15.52 6.89 -12.69
N SER A 277 15.87 6.19 -11.60
CA SER A 277 16.82 6.72 -10.59
C SER A 277 18.27 6.81 -11.06
N HIS A 278 18.64 6.13 -12.16
CA HIS A 278 19.99 6.19 -12.74
C HIS A 278 20.08 7.07 -13.98
N ALA A 279 18.95 7.31 -14.66
CA ALA A 279 18.90 8.02 -15.93
C ALA A 279 18.46 9.50 -15.80
N ASP A 280 17.82 9.88 -14.70
CA ASP A 280 17.36 11.25 -14.45
C ASP A 280 17.96 11.82 -13.16
N GLU A 281 18.47 13.05 -13.22
CA GLU A 281 19.19 13.69 -12.11
C GLU A 281 18.30 13.94 -10.89
N ALA A 282 17.06 14.37 -11.11
CA ALA A 282 16.13 14.63 -10.00
C ALA A 282 15.76 13.33 -9.28
N TRP A 283 15.56 12.24 -10.03
CA TRP A 283 15.28 10.93 -9.45
C TRP A 283 16.51 10.30 -8.80
N SER A 284 17.71 10.54 -9.33
CA SER A 284 18.96 10.15 -8.67
C SER A 284 19.14 10.85 -7.33
N PHE A 285 18.86 12.16 -7.27
CA PHE A 285 18.91 12.93 -6.03
C PHE A 285 17.88 12.43 -5.01
N ALA A 286 16.62 12.23 -5.45
CA ALA A 286 15.58 11.68 -4.60
C ALA A 286 15.93 10.27 -4.08
N ALA A 287 16.56 9.42 -4.89
CA ALA A 287 17.03 8.11 -4.46
C ALA A 287 18.13 8.21 -3.39
N HIS A 288 19.04 9.19 -3.51
CA HIS A 288 20.07 9.45 -2.51
C HIS A 288 19.46 9.91 -1.17
N GLU A 289 18.55 10.87 -1.19
CA GLU A 289 17.83 11.34 0.01
C GLU A 289 17.08 10.20 0.71
N ASN A 290 16.38 9.36 -0.06
CA ASN A 290 15.70 8.18 0.50
C ASN A 290 16.67 7.18 1.15
N ALA A 291 17.88 7.02 0.61
CA ALA A 291 18.90 6.16 1.20
C ALA A 291 19.41 6.69 2.55
N LEU A 292 19.44 8.01 2.75
CA LEU A 292 19.85 8.64 4.01
C LEU A 292 18.82 8.44 5.14
N GLY A 293 17.53 8.39 4.82
CA GLY A 293 16.43 8.19 5.79
C GLY A 293 16.15 6.74 6.17
N GLY A 294 16.70 5.76 5.44
CA GLY A 294 16.23 4.37 5.42
C GLY A 294 16.67 3.44 6.56
N HIS A 295 17.41 3.91 7.57
CA HIS A 295 17.95 3.03 8.61
C HIS A 295 17.05 2.95 9.85
N VAL A 296 16.12 1.99 9.84
CA VAL A 296 15.46 1.54 11.08
C VAL A 296 16.49 0.70 11.87
N PRO A 297 16.84 1.09 13.10
CA PRO A 297 17.82 0.34 13.88
C PRO A 297 17.28 -1.06 14.21
N TRP A 298 18.18 -2.04 14.32
CA TRP A 298 17.81 -3.44 14.57
C TRP A 298 16.91 -3.61 15.81
N TRP A 299 17.10 -2.78 16.84
CA TRP A 299 16.30 -2.84 18.06
C TRP A 299 14.84 -2.47 17.78
N ALA A 300 14.58 -1.52 16.88
CA ALA A 300 13.23 -1.08 16.53
C ALA A 300 12.54 -2.15 15.69
N VAL A 301 13.26 -2.78 14.76
CA VAL A 301 12.77 -3.96 14.03
C VAL A 301 12.38 -5.07 15.01
N THR A 302 13.25 -5.41 15.96
CA THR A 302 12.96 -6.42 16.98
C THR A 302 11.76 -6.03 17.83
N ALA A 303 11.67 -4.78 18.29
CA ALA A 303 10.55 -4.28 19.08
C ALA A 303 9.21 -4.34 18.32
N GLY A 304 9.23 -4.16 17.00
CA GLY A 304 8.06 -4.30 16.14
C GLY A 304 7.64 -5.76 15.91
N VAL A 305 8.60 -6.66 15.73
CA VAL A 305 8.33 -8.07 15.37
C VAL A 305 8.02 -8.93 16.60
N VAL A 306 8.71 -8.72 17.73
CA VAL A 306 8.60 -9.57 18.92
C VAL A 306 7.16 -9.71 19.45
N PRO A 307 6.34 -8.65 19.58
CA PRO A 307 4.99 -8.81 20.09
C PRO A 307 4.07 -9.59 19.13
N LEU A 308 4.42 -9.69 17.84
CA LEU A 308 3.74 -10.53 16.85
C LEU A 308 4.28 -11.97 16.85
N ALA A 309 5.57 -12.15 17.10
CA ALA A 309 6.23 -13.46 17.11
C ALA A 309 5.97 -14.25 18.40
N LEU A 310 5.89 -13.59 19.56
CA LEU A 310 5.70 -14.25 20.85
C LEU A 310 4.44 -15.14 20.92
N PRO A 311 3.26 -14.70 20.45
CA PRO A 311 2.08 -15.57 20.40
C PRO A 311 2.21 -16.75 19.43
N ALA A 312 3.08 -16.65 18.42
CA ALA A 312 3.29 -17.72 17.44
C ALA A 312 4.19 -18.85 17.96
N CYS A 313 4.84 -18.68 19.12
CA CYS A 313 5.66 -19.69 19.77
C CYS A 313 4.87 -20.62 20.72
N PHE A 314 3.57 -20.38 20.92
CA PHE A 314 2.68 -21.14 21.79
C PHE A 314 1.45 -21.66 21.02
#